data_AF-A0A3C1T5H7-F1
#
_entry.id   AF-A0A3C1T5H7-F1
#
_cell.length_a   1.000
_cell.length_b   1.000
_cell.length_c   1.000
_cell.angle_alpha   90.00
_cell.angle_beta   90.00
_cell.angle_gamma   90.00
#
_symmetry.space_group_name_H-M   'P 1'
#
loop_
_entity.id
_entity.type
_entity.pdbx_description
1 polymer ?
#
loop_
_entity_poly.entity_id
_entity_poly.type
_entity_poly.pdbx_seq_one_letter_code
_entity_poly.pdbx_strand_id
1 'polypeptide(L)' 'MSAYKIRTYQFLAEVHCPVTIFHGTSDGIIPYRCASKLKSVLKPGDEFITIDGGTHQNLAEFDLYKTKLDSLLK' A
#
# COMPACT_ATOMS: atom_id res chain seq x y z
N MET A 1 -5.52 -21.28 0.94
CA MET A 1 -6.19 -20.10 1.53
C MET A 1 -6.16 -20.25 3.04
N SER A 2 -5.88 -19.20 3.82
CA SER A 2 -5.79 -19.30 5.29
C SER A 2 -7.12 -19.79 5.90
N ALA A 3 -7.04 -20.70 6.86
CA ALA A 3 -8.17 -21.18 7.65
C ALA A 3 -8.73 -20.10 8.60
N TYR A 4 -7.90 -19.12 8.96
CA TYR A 4 -8.26 -18.05 9.87
C TYR A 4 -8.50 -16.74 9.11
N LYS A 5 -9.66 -16.14 9.35
CA LYS A 5 -10.04 -14.84 8.78
C LYS A 5 -9.65 -13.73 9.75
N ILE A 6 -8.41 -13.26 9.62
CA ILE A 6 -7.92 -12.13 10.40
C ILE A 6 -8.26 -10.84 9.63
N ARG A 7 -9.32 -10.15 10.04
CA ARG A 7 -9.88 -8.97 9.36
C ARG A 7 -9.15 -7.68 9.73
N THR A 8 -7.82 -7.68 9.69
CA THR A 8 -7.00 -6.54 10.13
C THR A 8 -7.27 -5.24 9.37
N TYR A 9 -7.74 -5.34 8.11
CA TYR A 9 -8.12 -4.17 7.32
C TYR A 9 -9.19 -3.30 7.97
N GLN A 10 -10.01 -3.85 8.90
CA GLN A 10 -11.03 -3.10 9.62
C GLN A 10 -10.41 -2.03 10.53
N PHE A 11 -9.25 -2.34 11.14
CA PHE A 11 -8.55 -1.42 12.04
C PHE A 11 -7.80 -0.32 11.29
N LEU A 12 -7.62 -0.43 9.97
CA LEU A 12 -6.97 0.60 9.17
C LEU A 12 -7.74 1.93 9.21
N ALA A 13 -9.07 1.87 9.27
CA ALA A 13 -9.94 3.04 9.40
C ALA A 13 -9.83 3.73 10.77
N GLU A 14 -9.34 3.04 11.79
CA GLU A 14 -9.18 3.55 13.16
C GLU A 14 -7.80 4.22 13.38
N VAL A 15 -6.89 4.15 12.42
CA VAL A 15 -5.57 4.77 12.50
C VAL A 15 -5.72 6.29 12.40
N HIS A 16 -5.30 7.03 13.44
CA HIS A 16 -5.42 8.50 13.48
C HIS A 16 -4.39 9.23 12.61
N CYS A 17 -3.21 8.68 12.38
CA CYS A 17 -2.21 9.29 11.49
C CYS A 17 -2.52 9.02 10.01
N PRO A 18 -2.05 9.88 9.09
CA PRO A 18 -2.10 9.59 7.65
C PRO A 18 -1.36 8.29 7.32
N VAL A 19 -1.94 7.46 6.48
CA VAL A 19 -1.36 6.19 6.04
C VAL A 19 -1.06 6.24 4.55
N THR A 20 0.19 5.97 4.18
CA THR A 20 0.58 5.77 2.78
C THR A 20 0.95 4.32 2.53
N ILE A 21 0.34 3.73 1.49
CA ILE A 21 0.61 2.36 1.04
C ILE A 21 1.25 2.41 -0.33
N PHE A 22 2.47 1.88 -0.47
CA PHE A 22 3.12 1.64 -1.76
C PHE A 22 2.88 0.19 -2.18
N HIS A 23 2.41 -0.04 -3.41
CA HIS A 23 2.25 -1.41 -3.92
C HIS A 23 2.63 -1.51 -5.39
N GLY A 24 3.40 -2.54 -5.73
CA GLY A 24 3.84 -2.83 -7.09
C GLY A 24 2.80 -3.59 -7.91
N THR A 25 2.64 -3.27 -9.20
CA THR A 25 1.69 -3.99 -10.08
C THR A 25 2.15 -5.40 -10.44
N SER A 26 3.46 -5.68 -10.35
CA SER A 26 4.12 -6.95 -10.65
C SER A 26 4.54 -7.72 -9.38
N ASP A 27 3.91 -7.46 -8.23
CA ASP A 27 4.16 -8.22 -7.01
C ASP A 27 3.65 -9.67 -7.15
N GLY A 28 4.61 -10.60 -7.24
CA GLY A 28 4.36 -12.04 -7.36
C GLY A 28 4.06 -12.76 -6.04
N ILE A 29 4.24 -12.10 -4.89
CA ILE A 29 3.98 -12.65 -3.56
C ILE A 29 2.59 -12.20 -3.08
N ILE A 30 2.31 -10.90 -3.15
CA ILE A 30 1.02 -10.30 -2.80
C ILE A 30 0.44 -9.63 -4.04
N PRO A 31 -0.51 -10.28 -4.74
CA PRO A 31 -1.07 -9.71 -5.96
C PRO A 31 -1.69 -8.33 -5.74
N TYR A 32 -1.45 -7.39 -6.67
CA TYR A 32 -1.96 -6.01 -6.60
C TYR A 32 -3.47 -5.90 -6.31
N ARG A 33 -4.27 -6.82 -6.88
CA ARG A 33 -5.73 -6.91 -6.63
C ARG A 33 -6.11 -7.11 -5.16
N CYS A 34 -5.20 -7.65 -4.35
CA CYS A 34 -5.42 -7.86 -2.92
C CYS A 34 -5.19 -6.56 -2.16
N ALA A 35 -4.05 -5.90 -2.38
CA ALA A 35 -3.71 -4.64 -1.74
C ALA A 35 -4.67 -3.51 -2.14
N SER A 36 -5.07 -3.42 -3.42
CA SER A 36 -5.99 -2.39 -3.91
C SER A 36 -7.37 -2.40 -3.26
N LYS A 37 -7.79 -3.50 -2.61
CA LYS A 37 -9.03 -3.53 -1.81
C LYS A 37 -8.98 -2.58 -0.62
N LEU A 38 -7.78 -2.30 -0.10
CA LEU A 38 -7.59 -1.37 1.02
C LEU A 38 -8.00 0.06 0.66
N LYS A 39 -8.01 0.44 -0.63
CA LYS A 39 -8.49 1.75 -1.09
C LYS A 39 -9.90 2.07 -0.59
N SER A 40 -10.76 1.05 -0.41
CA SER A 40 -12.14 1.22 0.07
C SER A 40 -12.26 1.64 1.54
N VAL A 41 -11.19 1.50 2.33
CA VAL A 41 -11.16 1.84 3.76
C VAL A 41 -10.16 2.94 4.10
N LEU A 42 -9.56 3.56 3.08
CA LEU A 42 -8.68 4.71 3.27
C LEU A 42 -9.50 5.94 3.63
N LYS A 43 -8.99 6.72 4.59
CA LYS A 43 -9.60 7.98 5.05
C LYS A 43 -9.02 9.17 4.30
N PRO A 44 -9.64 10.36 4.37
CA PRO A 44 -9.04 11.58 3.85
C PRO A 44 -7.62 11.80 4.40
N GLY A 45 -6.67 12.04 3.51
CA GLY A 45 -5.25 12.18 3.86
C GLY A 45 -4.43 10.89 3.74
N ASP A 46 -5.07 9.72 3.66
CA ASP A 46 -4.38 8.49 3.29
C ASP A 46 -4.13 8.42 1.78
N GLU A 47 -3.10 7.70 1.38
CA GLU A 47 -2.72 7.55 -0.03
C GLU A 47 -2.39 6.10 -0.38
N PHE A 48 -2.87 5.64 -1.54
CA PHE A 48 -2.46 4.37 -2.14
C PHE A 48 -1.66 4.64 -3.42
N ILE A 49 -0.36 4.40 -3.37
CA ILE A 49 0.57 4.67 -4.45
C ILE A 49 0.83 3.38 -5.22
N THR A 50 0.50 3.42 -6.49
CA THR A 50 0.75 2.30 -7.42
C THR A 50 2.08 2.50 -8.11
N ILE A 51 2.99 1.54 -7.93
CA ILE A 51 4.28 1.51 -8.60
C ILE A 51 4.16 0.54 -9.78
N ASP A 52 4.01 1.09 -10.99
CA ASP A 52 3.87 0.25 -12.17
C ASP A 52 5.16 -0.52 -12.47
N GLY A 53 5.06 -1.81 -12.79
CA GLY A 53 6.19 -2.73 -12.93
C GLY A 53 6.87 -3.14 -11.62
N GLY A 54 6.50 -2.54 -10.49
CA GLY A 54 7.07 -2.85 -9.17
C GLY A 54 6.79 -4.29 -8.74
N THR A 55 7.81 -5.00 -8.29
CA THR A 55 7.75 -6.32 -7.65
C THR A 55 7.74 -6.16 -6.12
N HIS A 56 7.69 -7.27 -5.40
CA HIS A 56 7.65 -7.28 -3.93
C HIS A 56 8.85 -6.58 -3.26
N GLN A 57 10.01 -6.55 -3.94
CA GLN A 57 11.30 -6.24 -3.31
C GLN A 57 12.07 -5.10 -3.98
N ASN A 58 11.54 -4.48 -5.03
CA ASN A 58 12.26 -3.45 -5.78
C ASN A 58 11.55 -2.08 -5.80
N LEU A 59 10.52 -1.87 -4.97
CA LEU A 59 9.77 -0.60 -4.98
C LEU A 59 10.68 0.62 -4.76
N ALA A 60 11.73 0.48 -3.95
CA ALA A 60 12.69 1.55 -3.66
C ALA A 60 13.55 1.98 -4.86
N GLU A 61 13.61 1.18 -5.93
CA GLU A 61 14.37 1.53 -7.15
C GLU A 61 13.65 2.58 -7.99
N PHE A 62 12.32 2.68 -7.87
CA PHE A 62 11.49 3.57 -8.68
C PHE A 62 11.52 5.02 -8.17
N ASP A 63 11.60 5.97 -9.10
CA ASP A 63 11.64 7.39 -8.74
C ASP A 63 10.34 7.86 -8.09
N LEU A 64 9.19 7.34 -8.52
CA LEU A 64 7.90 7.63 -7.87
C LEU A 64 7.90 7.27 -6.38
N TYR A 65 8.53 6.15 -6.01
CA TYR A 65 8.67 5.77 -4.60
C TYR A 65 9.51 6.80 -3.84
N LYS A 66 10.69 7.14 -4.36
CA LYS A 66 11.63 8.09 -3.72
C LYS A 66 10.99 9.46 -3.55
N THR A 67 10.43 10.03 -4.63
CA THR A 67 9.79 11.35 -4.60
C THR A 67 8.63 11.41 -3.61
N LYS A 68 7.82 10.35 -3.53
CA LYS A 68 6.71 10.29 -2.58
C LYS A 68 7.22 10.14 -1.15
N LEU A 69 8.21 9.30 -0.92
CA LEU A 69 8.83 9.15 0.40
C LEU A 69 9.40 10.48 0.92
N ASP A 70 10.13 11.21 0.07
CA ASP A 70 10.66 12.55 0.40
C ASP A 70 9.55 13.56 0.72
N SER A 71 8.38 13.44 0.09
CA SER A 71 7.24 14.30 0.39
C SER A 71 6.59 14.01 1.75
N LEU A 72 6.75 12.78 2.27
CA LEU A 72 6.12 12.31 3.51
C LEU A 72 7.01 12.54 4.75
N LEU A 73 8.34 12.53 4.59
CA LEU A 73 9.30 12.55 5.70
C LEU A 73 9.99 13.91 5.92
N LYS A 74 9.31 15.00 5.58
CA LYS A 74 9.84 16.37 5.78
C LYS A 74 9.84 16.80 7.23
#